data_AF-A0AAV8UKU9-F1
#
_entry.id   AF-A0AAV8UKU9-F1
#
_cell.length_a   1.000
_cell.length_b   1.000
_cell.length_c   1.000
_cell.angle_alpha   90.00
_cell.angle_beta   90.00
_cell.angle_gamma   90.00
#
_symmetry.space_group_name_H-M   'P 1'
#
loop_
_entity.id
_entity.type
_entity.pdbx_description
1 polymer ?
#
loop_
_entity_poly.entity_id
_entity_poly.type
_entity_poly.pdbx_seq_one_letter_code
_entity_poly.pdbx_strand_id
1 'polypeptide(L)'
;MASGEGAGERPENDPTEEDILRELEDQMKTSTIAAETPEVSGEVRAMGADGEGGGGGSTGSGWFAQIPNFSTIISREEKEAISKGTEEIQKELGKVGTEFNQSIQQIGGLLGGALGISGGPVGFSSGGSKQDRFNSLFPDLKEQKVVEMYECQLVEKFRCYHNAFLPEKTFKFGGTLFLTVGTVAFRAHSDYSGFGKAEFPVSLKMEDVDKVQRLDDSGMIKLTTKKQVSVFFSDFAVEPGFHSAHALIDNLSKGEGAPPSEPSATSSSGLKS
;
A
#
# COMPACT_ATOMS: atom_id res chain seq x y z
N MET A 1 -3.68 -82.19 25.03
CA MET A 1 -2.64 -81.52 24.22
C MET A 1 -3.32 -81.01 22.96
N ALA A 2 -3.55 -79.71 22.88
CA ALA A 2 -4.09 -79.04 21.70
C ALA A 2 -3.27 -77.75 21.51
N SER A 3 -2.54 -77.69 20.41
CA SER A 3 -1.71 -76.56 19.99
C SER A 3 -2.58 -75.58 19.22
N GLY A 4 -2.60 -74.32 19.64
CA GLY A 4 -3.20 -73.21 18.90
C GLY A 4 -2.10 -72.34 18.32
N GLU A 5 -1.99 -72.34 16.99
CA GLU A 5 -1.14 -71.44 16.21
C GLU A 5 -1.83 -70.08 16.07
N GLY A 6 -1.16 -69.01 16.52
CA GLY A 6 -1.58 -67.63 16.32
C GLY A 6 -0.94 -67.06 15.05
N ALA A 7 -1.78 -66.69 14.08
CA ALA A 7 -1.37 -66.01 12.86
C ALA A 7 -0.94 -64.56 13.16
N GLY A 8 0.21 -64.16 12.59
CA GLY A 8 0.81 -62.85 12.78
C GLY A 8 0.11 -61.74 11.98
N GLU A 9 -0.03 -60.60 12.63
CA GLU A 9 -0.36 -59.34 11.97
C GLU A 9 0.92 -58.72 11.37
N ARG A 10 0.84 -58.38 10.09
CA ARG A 10 1.90 -57.80 9.27
C ARG A 10 1.81 -56.26 9.46
N PRO A 11 2.93 -55.55 9.71
CA PRO A 11 2.87 -54.11 9.92
C PRO A 11 2.39 -53.39 8.66
N GLU A 12 1.48 -52.45 8.86
CA GLU A 12 1.00 -51.53 7.83
C GLU A 12 2.18 -50.69 7.35
N ASN A 13 2.40 -50.67 6.03
CA ASN A 13 3.46 -49.87 5.41
C ASN A 13 3.01 -48.41 5.42
N ASP A 14 3.69 -47.58 6.21
CA ASP A 14 3.58 -46.14 6.08
C ASP A 14 4.08 -45.69 4.69
N PRO A 15 3.37 -44.77 4.02
CA PRO A 15 3.79 -44.25 2.73
C PRO A 15 5.15 -43.56 2.85
N THR A 16 6.02 -43.84 1.88
CA THR A 16 7.34 -43.23 1.86
C THR A 16 7.26 -41.78 1.41
N GLU A 17 8.28 -40.97 1.73
CA GLU A 17 8.36 -39.57 1.31
C GLU A 17 8.26 -39.41 -0.22
N GLU A 18 8.75 -40.41 -0.97
CA GLU A 18 8.66 -40.46 -2.43
C GLU A 18 7.22 -40.67 -2.92
N ASP A 19 6.40 -41.44 -2.20
CA ASP A 19 4.98 -41.64 -2.53
C ASP A 19 4.20 -40.33 -2.35
N ILE A 20 4.50 -39.58 -1.29
CA ILE A 20 3.86 -38.29 -0.99
C ILE A 20 4.22 -37.24 -2.06
N LEU A 21 5.49 -37.18 -2.47
CA LEU A 21 5.95 -36.23 -3.49
C LEU A 21 5.34 -36.53 -4.87
N ARG A 22 5.19 -37.81 -5.21
CA ARG A 22 4.59 -38.22 -6.50
C ARG A 22 3.10 -37.87 -6.56
N GLU A 23 2.37 -38.01 -5.45
CA GLU A 23 0.97 -37.64 -5.38
C GLU A 23 0.74 -36.11 -5.51
N LEU A 24 1.62 -35.30 -4.94
CA LEU A 24 1.59 -33.84 -5.11
C LEU A 24 1.87 -33.39 -6.54
N GLU A 25 2.79 -34.05 -7.24
CA GLU A 25 3.11 -33.73 -8.64
C GLU A 25 1.95 -34.03 -9.59
N ASP A 26 1.22 -35.13 -9.36
CA ASP A 26 0.06 -35.49 -10.16
C ASP A 26 -1.11 -34.52 -9.93
N GLN A 27 -1.35 -34.07 -8.69
CA GLN A 27 -2.38 -33.08 -8.40
C GLN A 27 -2.13 -31.73 -9.10
N MET A 28 -0.86 -31.30 -9.19
CA MET A 28 -0.51 -30.08 -9.91
C MET A 28 -0.70 -30.21 -11.43
N LYS A 29 -0.40 -31.37 -12.02
CA LYS A 29 -0.60 -31.60 -13.46
C LYS A 29 -2.08 -31.63 -13.86
N THR A 30 -2.94 -32.22 -13.04
CA THR A 30 -4.39 -32.23 -13.30
C THR A 30 -5.07 -30.87 -13.18
N SER A 31 -4.44 -29.90 -12.53
CA SER A 31 -4.99 -28.55 -12.35
C SER A 31 -4.78 -27.63 -13.58
N THR A 32 -4.13 -28.12 -14.64
CA THR A 32 -3.79 -27.33 -15.84
C THR A 32 -4.70 -27.62 -17.05
N ILE A 33 -5.99 -27.89 -16.81
CA ILE A 33 -6.96 -28.15 -17.89
C ILE A 33 -7.69 -26.85 -18.29
N ALA A 34 -7.37 -26.39 -19.51
CA ALA A 34 -8.18 -25.63 -20.46
C ALA A 34 -8.81 -24.28 -20.01
N ALA A 35 -8.03 -23.20 -20.13
CA ALA A 35 -8.58 -21.87 -20.41
C ALA A 35 -8.78 -21.72 -21.94
N GLU A 36 -9.83 -22.34 -22.48
CA GLU A 36 -10.30 -22.02 -23.82
C GLU A 36 -11.10 -20.70 -23.74
N THR A 37 -10.59 -19.66 -24.40
CA THR A 37 -11.25 -18.37 -24.56
C THR A 37 -12.43 -18.51 -25.53
N PRO A 38 -13.68 -18.17 -25.17
CA PRO A 38 -14.74 -18.04 -26.14
C PRO A 38 -14.57 -16.72 -26.92
N GLU A 39 -14.41 -16.81 -28.23
CA GLU A 39 -14.60 -15.68 -29.14
C GLU A 39 -16.09 -15.29 -29.14
N VAL A 40 -16.41 -14.10 -28.62
CA VAL A 40 -17.75 -13.49 -28.76
C VAL A 40 -17.61 -12.24 -29.63
N SER A 41 -17.90 -12.41 -30.92
CA SER A 41 -18.19 -11.31 -31.85
C SER A 41 -19.62 -10.80 -31.60
N GLY A 42 -19.76 -9.73 -30.83
CA GLY A 42 -21.03 -9.04 -30.60
C GLY A 42 -21.09 -7.72 -31.35
N GLU A 43 -21.81 -7.70 -32.47
CA GLU A 43 -22.14 -6.52 -33.26
C GLU A 43 -23.14 -5.64 -32.48
N VAL A 44 -22.73 -4.43 -32.06
CA VAL A 44 -23.60 -3.50 -31.33
C VAL A 44 -24.37 -2.64 -32.34
N ARG A 45 -25.63 -2.99 -32.56
CA ARG A 45 -26.60 -2.16 -33.29
C ARG A 45 -26.98 -0.94 -32.43
N ALA A 46 -26.65 0.26 -32.91
CA ALA A 46 -27.16 1.51 -32.36
C ALA A 46 -28.64 1.67 -32.72
N MET A 47 -29.53 1.66 -31.72
CA MET A 47 -30.88 2.20 -31.86
C MET A 47 -30.84 3.69 -31.55
N GLY A 48 -31.15 4.52 -32.54
CA GLY A 48 -31.45 5.93 -32.37
C GLY A 48 -32.78 6.10 -31.65
N ALA A 49 -32.81 7.00 -30.68
CA ALA A 49 -34.03 7.54 -30.10
C ALA A 49 -33.97 9.05 -30.27
N ASP A 50 -34.66 9.54 -31.30
CA ASP A 50 -35.09 10.92 -31.40
C ASP A 50 -36.14 11.17 -30.30
N GLY A 51 -35.92 12.24 -29.54
CA GLY A 51 -36.81 12.63 -28.45
C GLY A 51 -36.55 14.07 -28.02
N GLU A 52 -37.11 15.01 -28.77
CA GLU A 52 -37.34 16.39 -28.32
C GLU A 52 -38.28 16.41 -27.11
N GLY A 53 -37.93 17.19 -26.08
CA GLY A 53 -38.84 17.47 -24.96
C GLY A 53 -38.12 17.98 -23.72
N GLY A 54 -38.28 19.27 -23.42
CA GLY A 54 -37.58 19.99 -22.37
C GLY A 54 -37.98 19.65 -20.93
N GLY A 55 -37.22 20.22 -19.99
CA GLY A 55 -37.57 20.22 -18.57
C GLY A 55 -36.34 20.15 -17.68
N GLY A 56 -36.01 21.26 -17.02
CA GLY A 56 -34.88 21.36 -16.10
C GLY A 56 -35.01 20.44 -14.88
N GLY A 57 -33.85 19.99 -14.39
CA GLY A 57 -33.77 19.21 -13.17
C GLY A 57 -32.32 18.79 -12.89
N SER A 58 -31.70 19.49 -11.95
CA SER A 58 -30.51 19.07 -11.22
C SER A 58 -30.59 17.60 -10.78
N THR A 59 -29.57 16.80 -11.07
CA THR A 59 -28.96 15.80 -10.17
C THR A 59 -27.81 15.08 -10.88
N GLY A 60 -26.73 14.85 -10.13
CA GLY A 60 -25.46 14.33 -10.65
C GLY A 60 -25.56 12.93 -11.26
N SER A 61 -24.74 12.71 -12.28
CA SER A 61 -24.52 11.40 -12.89
C SER A 61 -23.01 11.20 -13.03
N GLY A 62 -22.40 10.71 -11.95
CA GLY A 62 -21.09 10.09 -12.01
C GLY A 62 -21.21 8.82 -12.86
N TRP A 63 -20.35 8.70 -13.86
CA TRP A 63 -20.22 7.51 -14.69
C TRP A 63 -19.60 6.39 -13.85
N PHE A 64 -20.43 5.63 -13.13
CA PHE A 64 -20.03 4.32 -12.63
C PHE A 64 -20.32 3.31 -13.74
N ALA A 65 -19.25 2.76 -14.32
CA ALA A 65 -19.35 1.56 -15.14
C ALA A 65 -19.87 0.42 -14.25
N GLN A 66 -21.12 0.02 -14.48
CA GLN A 66 -21.76 -1.12 -13.84
C GLN A 66 -21.21 -2.39 -14.52
N ILE A 67 -20.16 -2.98 -13.95
CA ILE A 67 -19.62 -4.27 -14.38
C ILE A 67 -20.53 -5.38 -13.83
N PRO A 68 -20.91 -6.41 -14.62
CA PRO A 68 -21.85 -7.45 -14.19
C PRO A 68 -21.39 -8.19 -12.94
N ASN A 69 -22.36 -8.41 -12.06
CA ASN A 69 -22.23 -9.04 -10.76
C ASN A 69 -22.10 -10.56 -10.94
N PHE A 70 -20.87 -11.07 -11.07
CA PHE A 70 -20.60 -12.50 -11.01
C PHE A 70 -20.45 -12.93 -9.54
N SER A 71 -21.58 -13.08 -8.84
CA SER A 71 -21.61 -13.80 -7.57
C SER A 71 -21.59 -15.30 -7.86
N THR A 72 -20.40 -15.87 -8.01
CA THR A 72 -20.23 -17.32 -8.05
C THR A 72 -20.68 -17.90 -6.71
N ILE A 73 -21.50 -18.94 -6.79
CA ILE A 73 -22.06 -19.68 -5.65
C ILE A 73 -20.89 -20.41 -4.98
N ILE A 74 -20.24 -19.77 -4.00
CA ILE A 74 -19.35 -20.48 -3.07
C ILE A 74 -20.26 -21.32 -2.18
N SER A 75 -20.06 -22.64 -2.21
CA SER A 75 -20.84 -23.58 -1.41
C SER A 75 -20.68 -23.26 0.08
N ARG A 76 -21.69 -23.59 0.88
CA ARG A 76 -21.65 -23.35 2.35
C ARG A 76 -20.45 -24.03 3.00
N GLU A 77 -20.06 -25.19 2.48
CA GLU A 77 -18.92 -25.99 2.94
C GLU A 77 -17.57 -25.30 2.68
N GLU A 78 -17.40 -24.67 1.51
CA GLU A 78 -16.17 -23.90 1.21
C GLU A 78 -16.04 -22.66 2.10
N LYS A 79 -17.16 -22.01 2.47
CA LYS A 79 -17.13 -20.87 3.40
C LYS A 79 -16.69 -21.30 4.81
N GLU A 80 -17.15 -22.45 5.28
CA GLU A 80 -16.78 -22.99 6.59
C GLU A 80 -15.30 -23.41 6.63
N ALA A 81 -14.79 -24.02 5.54
CA ALA A 81 -13.39 -24.38 5.42
C ALA A 81 -12.45 -23.16 5.42
N ILE A 82 -12.80 -22.11 4.67
CA ILE A 82 -12.03 -20.85 4.63
C ILE A 82 -12.03 -20.16 6.00
N SER A 83 -13.19 -20.10 6.66
CA SER A 83 -13.31 -19.48 7.99
C SER A 83 -12.41 -20.19 9.01
N LYS A 84 -12.42 -21.52 9.03
CA LYS A 84 -11.61 -22.32 9.96
C LYS A 84 -10.11 -22.15 9.71
N GLY A 85 -9.68 -22.12 8.44
CA GLY A 85 -8.29 -21.85 8.08
C GLY A 85 -7.82 -20.45 8.50
N THR A 86 -8.68 -19.44 8.40
CA THR A 86 -8.31 -18.08 8.82
C THR A 86 -8.15 -17.90 10.33
N GLU A 87 -8.94 -18.60 11.14
CA GLU A 87 -8.80 -18.58 12.61
C GLU A 87 -7.49 -19.23 13.08
N GLU A 88 -7.09 -20.32 12.43
CA GLU A 88 -5.86 -21.04 12.76
C GLU A 88 -4.60 -20.21 12.43
N ILE A 89 -4.61 -19.53 11.28
CA ILE A 89 -3.53 -18.60 10.89
C ILE A 89 -3.46 -17.40 11.84
N GLN A 90 -4.59 -16.84 12.27
CA GLN A 90 -4.60 -15.74 13.25
C GLN A 90 -4.07 -16.17 14.61
N LYS A 91 -4.38 -17.40 15.05
CA LYS A 91 -3.90 -17.95 16.31
C LYS A 91 -2.38 -18.14 16.30
N GLU A 92 -1.81 -18.63 15.20
CA GLU A 92 -0.35 -18.79 15.06
C GLU A 92 0.37 -17.43 14.95
N LEU A 93 -0.17 -16.46 14.19
CA LEU A 93 0.39 -15.11 14.12
C LEU A 93 0.35 -14.38 15.48
N GLY A 94 -0.67 -14.62 16.30
CA GLY A 94 -0.77 -14.08 17.66
C GLY A 94 0.36 -14.57 18.57
N LYS A 95 0.74 -15.86 18.47
CA LYS A 95 1.84 -16.44 19.25
C LYS A 95 3.19 -15.83 18.86
N VAL A 96 3.46 -15.71 17.56
CA VAL A 96 4.70 -15.10 17.04
C VAL A 96 4.84 -13.64 17.50
N GLY A 97 3.74 -12.88 17.51
CA GLY A 97 3.73 -11.50 18.02
C GLY A 97 4.06 -11.40 19.51
N THR A 98 3.60 -12.35 20.33
CA THR A 98 3.90 -12.37 21.78
C THR A 98 5.33 -12.78 22.10
N GLU A 99 5.90 -13.73 21.36
CA GLU A 99 7.29 -14.19 21.53
C GLU A 99 8.29 -13.11 21.12
N PHE A 100 8.02 -12.39 20.02
CA PHE A 100 8.85 -11.29 19.56
C PHE A 100 8.90 -10.13 20.58
N ASN A 101 7.76 -9.81 21.21
CA ASN A 101 7.67 -8.73 22.18
C ASN A 101 8.37 -9.07 23.52
N GLN A 102 8.32 -10.34 23.95
CA GLN A 102 9.11 -10.81 25.11
C GLN A 102 10.63 -10.75 24.83
N SER A 103 11.07 -11.06 23.62
CA SER A 103 12.49 -10.98 23.25
C SER A 103 13.02 -9.54 23.29
N ILE A 104 12.23 -8.54 22.89
CA ILE A 104 12.64 -7.12 22.95
C ILE A 104 12.78 -6.63 24.40
N GLN A 105 11.89 -7.05 25.30
CA GLN A 105 12.00 -6.67 26.72
C GLN A 105 13.24 -7.28 27.41
N GLN A 106 13.64 -8.49 27.03
CA GLN A 106 14.85 -9.12 27.56
C GLN A 106 16.14 -8.42 27.09
N ILE A 107 16.17 -7.93 25.85
CA ILE A 107 17.31 -7.15 25.33
C ILE A 107 17.38 -5.76 25.98
N GLY A 108 16.23 -5.13 26.26
CA GLY A 108 16.18 -3.84 26.97
C GLY A 108 16.60 -3.91 28.44
N GLY A 109 16.40 -5.05 29.12
CA GLY A 109 16.73 -5.22 30.54
C GLY A 109 18.24 -5.38 30.84
N LEU A 110 19.06 -5.79 29.87
CA LEU A 110 20.48 -6.06 30.07
C LEU A 110 21.40 -4.83 29.90
N LEU A 111 20.89 -3.71 29.40
CA LEU A 111 21.67 -2.48 29.15
C LEU A 111 21.31 -1.29 30.07
N GLY A 112 20.30 -1.42 30.94
CA GLY A 112 19.77 -0.33 31.76
C GLY A 112 20.46 -0.07 33.12
N GLY A 113 21.62 -0.67 33.39
CA GLY A 113 22.13 -0.79 34.77
C GLY A 113 23.18 0.20 35.29
N ALA A 114 23.88 0.99 34.46
CA ALA A 114 25.07 1.70 34.97
C ALA A 114 25.39 3.08 34.39
N LEU A 115 24.61 3.63 33.46
CA LEU A 115 24.82 4.99 32.97
C LEU A 115 23.47 5.69 32.89
N GLY A 116 23.30 6.74 33.70
CA GLY A 116 22.12 7.60 33.73
C GLY A 116 21.99 8.43 32.46
N ILE A 117 21.74 7.77 31.33
CA ILE A 117 21.42 8.40 30.05
C ILE A 117 19.90 8.50 30.02
N SER A 118 19.38 9.66 30.38
CA SER A 118 17.97 10.00 30.14
C SER A 118 17.68 9.80 28.65
N GLY A 119 16.81 8.83 28.34
CA GLY A 119 16.39 8.46 26.99
C GLY A 119 15.56 9.56 26.31
N GLY A 120 16.22 10.65 25.95
CA GLY A 120 15.72 11.53 24.91
C GLY A 120 15.69 10.76 23.58
N PRO A 121 14.74 11.05 22.67
CA PRO A 121 14.72 10.44 21.35
C PRO A 121 16.08 10.67 20.70
N VAL A 122 16.71 9.58 20.23
CA VAL A 122 17.99 9.61 19.52
C VAL A 122 17.81 10.50 18.28
N GLY A 123 18.13 11.78 18.44
CA GLY A 123 18.19 12.73 17.34
C GLY A 123 19.33 12.31 16.44
N PHE A 124 19.01 11.61 15.37
CA PHE A 124 19.92 11.33 14.26
C PHE A 124 20.30 12.68 13.61
N SER A 125 21.25 13.38 14.20
CA SER A 125 21.95 14.50 13.57
C SER A 125 22.94 13.94 12.55
N SER A 126 22.43 13.30 11.49
CA SER A 126 23.25 13.06 10.31
C SER A 126 23.47 14.41 9.64
N GLY A 127 24.64 15.01 9.82
CA GLY A 127 24.97 16.38 9.39
C GLY A 127 25.02 16.64 7.88
N GLY A 128 24.27 15.89 7.06
CA GLY A 128 24.06 16.18 5.65
C GLY A 128 22.91 17.18 5.46
N SER A 129 22.94 17.97 4.38
CA SER A 129 21.80 18.81 4.05
C SER A 129 20.59 17.93 3.66
N LYS A 130 19.37 18.43 3.86
CA LYS A 130 18.14 17.72 3.44
C LYS A 130 18.19 17.37 1.94
N GLN A 131 18.86 18.21 1.14
CA GLN A 131 19.06 18.02 -0.29
C GLN A 131 20.01 16.85 -0.59
N ASP A 132 21.10 16.69 0.15
CA ASP A 132 22.05 15.57 -0.06
C ASP A 132 21.38 14.23 0.22
N ARG A 133 20.60 14.16 1.31
CA ARG A 133 19.80 12.98 1.66
C ARG A 133 18.79 12.66 0.56
N PHE A 134 18.10 13.67 0.03
CA PHE A 134 17.16 13.49 -1.08
C PHE A 134 17.85 13.00 -2.36
N ASN A 135 18.95 13.62 -2.77
CA ASN A 135 19.69 13.25 -3.98
C ASN A 135 20.24 11.82 -3.91
N SER A 136 20.64 11.36 -2.72
CA SER A 136 21.10 9.97 -2.53
C SER A 136 19.97 8.96 -2.65
N LEU A 137 18.74 9.32 -2.27
CA LEU A 137 17.59 8.41 -2.26
C LEU A 137 16.78 8.46 -3.56
N PHE A 138 16.80 9.60 -4.26
CA PHE A 138 16.07 9.85 -5.50
C PHE A 138 17.00 10.45 -6.57
N PRO A 139 17.95 9.66 -7.11
CA PRO A 139 18.92 10.15 -8.09
C PRO A 139 18.26 10.69 -9.37
N ASP A 140 17.09 10.17 -9.74
CA ASP A 140 16.29 10.61 -10.89
C ASP A 140 15.63 11.97 -10.68
N LEU A 141 15.54 12.45 -9.43
CA LEU A 141 14.91 13.71 -9.06
C LEU A 141 15.91 14.75 -8.54
N LYS A 142 17.22 14.53 -8.72
CA LYS A 142 18.30 15.38 -8.17
C LYS A 142 18.24 16.86 -8.54
N GLU A 143 17.54 17.21 -9.62
CA GLU A 143 17.34 18.60 -10.07
C GLU A 143 16.26 19.33 -9.28
N GLN A 144 15.43 18.59 -8.53
CA GLN A 144 14.36 19.17 -7.74
C GLN A 144 14.88 19.67 -6.39
N LYS A 145 14.51 20.90 -6.06
CA LYS A 145 14.82 21.51 -4.77
C LYS A 145 13.87 20.98 -3.70
N VAL A 146 14.43 20.42 -2.63
CA VAL A 146 13.67 20.02 -1.44
C VAL A 146 13.21 21.26 -0.69
N VAL A 147 11.90 21.37 -0.49
CA VAL A 147 11.26 22.41 0.32
C VAL A 147 11.28 21.98 1.78
N GLU A 148 10.80 20.78 2.07
CA GLU A 148 10.70 20.26 3.44
C GLU A 148 10.76 18.73 3.49
N MET A 149 11.08 18.20 4.67
CA MET A 149 11.21 16.78 4.94
C MET A 149 10.51 16.42 6.25
N TYR A 150 9.72 15.34 6.24
CA TYR A 150 8.98 14.85 7.40
C TYR A 150 9.21 13.36 7.60
N GLU A 151 9.50 12.96 8.84
CA GLU A 151 9.47 11.54 9.21
C GLU A 151 8.01 11.15 9.47
N CYS A 152 7.50 10.14 8.77
CA CYS A 152 6.11 9.69 8.83
C CYS A 152 5.98 8.22 8.41
N GLN A 153 4.74 7.73 8.29
CA GLN A 153 4.44 6.40 7.77
C GLN A 153 3.60 6.48 6.50
N LEU A 154 3.93 5.68 5.49
CA LEU A 154 3.06 5.42 4.35
C LEU A 154 2.08 4.29 4.74
N VAL A 155 0.80 4.51 4.54
CA VAL A 155 -0.26 3.54 4.85
C VAL A 155 -0.82 2.98 3.56
N GLU A 156 -0.66 1.67 3.35
CA GLU A 156 -1.28 0.95 2.24
C GLU A 156 -2.43 0.09 2.74
N LYS A 157 -3.57 0.22 2.09
CA LYS A 157 -4.78 -0.54 2.42
C LYS A 157 -5.07 -1.51 1.28
N PHE A 158 -5.08 -2.79 1.60
CA PHE A 158 -5.43 -3.85 0.67
C PHE A 158 -6.82 -4.37 0.99
N ARG A 159 -7.70 -4.33 -0.03
CA ARG A 159 -9.03 -4.93 0.02
C ARG A 159 -9.21 -5.85 -1.17
N CYS A 160 -9.63 -7.09 -0.91
CA CYS A 160 -10.01 -8.00 -1.98
C CYS A 160 -11.37 -7.60 -2.55
N TYR A 161 -11.39 -7.10 -3.79
CA TYR A 161 -12.65 -6.71 -4.44
C TYR A 161 -13.54 -7.91 -4.78
N HIS A 162 -12.96 -9.10 -4.95
CA HIS A 162 -13.69 -10.32 -5.25
C HIS A 162 -14.29 -10.99 -4.01
N ASN A 163 -13.79 -10.66 -2.81
CA ASN A 163 -14.25 -11.27 -1.58
C ASN A 163 -14.42 -10.21 -0.49
N ALA A 164 -15.64 -9.67 -0.41
CA ALA A 164 -16.01 -8.68 0.60
C ALA A 164 -15.95 -9.20 2.05
N PHE A 165 -15.85 -10.52 2.27
CA PHE A 165 -15.71 -11.12 3.59
C PHE A 165 -14.27 -11.08 4.11
N LEU A 166 -13.28 -10.90 3.23
CA LEU A 166 -11.90 -10.74 3.68
C LEU A 166 -11.73 -9.33 4.29
N PRO A 167 -11.29 -9.23 5.56
CA PRO A 167 -11.10 -7.94 6.19
C PRO A 167 -10.02 -7.14 5.45
N GLU A 168 -10.22 -5.82 5.39
CA GLU A 168 -9.21 -4.90 4.87
C GLU A 168 -7.91 -5.08 5.67
N LYS A 169 -6.81 -5.39 4.97
CA LYS A 169 -5.48 -5.43 5.57
C LYS A 169 -4.83 -4.07 5.40
N THR A 170 -4.34 -3.52 6.50
CA THR A 170 -3.60 -2.26 6.49
C THR A 170 -2.14 -2.54 6.80
N PHE A 171 -1.26 -2.07 5.92
CA PHE A 171 0.18 -2.13 6.09
C PHE A 171 0.71 -0.70 6.31
N LYS A 172 1.63 -0.55 7.26
CA LYS A 172 2.25 0.73 7.56
C LYS A 172 3.75 0.63 7.35
N PHE A 173 4.29 1.56 6.57
CA PHE A 173 5.69 1.61 6.20
C PHE A 173 6.31 2.87 6.79
N GLY A 174 7.22 2.74 7.76
CA GLY A 174 7.94 3.87 8.34
C GLY A 174 8.97 4.42 7.38
N GLY A 175 9.06 5.74 7.25
CA GLY A 175 9.96 6.36 6.31
C GLY A 175 10.00 7.88 6.36
N THR A 176 10.56 8.45 5.32
CA THR A 176 10.71 9.90 5.17
C THR A 176 9.95 10.39 3.94
N LEU A 177 9.08 11.37 4.15
CA LEU A 177 8.41 12.15 3.14
C LEU A 177 9.25 13.39 2.79
N PHE A 178 9.57 13.54 1.52
CA PHE A 178 10.26 14.68 0.94
C PHE A 178 9.27 15.47 0.09
N LEU A 179 9.14 16.76 0.37
CA LEU A 179 8.36 17.68 -0.43
C LEU A 179 9.29 18.55 -1.27
N THR A 180 9.06 18.56 -2.57
CA THR A 180 9.72 19.46 -3.52
C THR A 180 8.64 20.34 -4.18
N VAL A 181 9.06 21.30 -4.99
CA VAL A 181 8.11 22.16 -5.73
C VAL A 181 7.22 21.35 -6.69
N GLY A 182 7.74 20.24 -7.25
CA GLY A 182 7.05 19.48 -8.29
C GLY A 182 6.61 18.06 -7.89
N THR A 183 7.09 17.53 -6.76
CA THR A 183 6.92 16.11 -6.40
C THR A 183 6.77 15.92 -4.89
N VAL A 184 5.85 15.03 -4.52
CA VAL A 184 5.79 14.35 -3.22
C VAL A 184 6.54 13.03 -3.35
N ALA A 185 7.66 12.88 -2.65
CA ALA A 185 8.46 11.66 -2.69
C ALA A 185 8.52 11.02 -1.30
N PHE A 186 8.42 9.69 -1.22
CA PHE A 186 8.50 8.97 0.04
C PHE A 186 9.45 7.78 -0.09
N ARG A 187 10.26 7.58 0.94
CA ARG A 187 11.19 6.45 1.03
C ARG A 187 11.03 5.77 2.38
N ALA A 188 10.71 4.48 2.36
CA ALA A 188 10.64 3.69 3.57
C ALA A 188 12.05 3.43 4.15
N HIS A 189 12.19 3.40 5.48
CA HIS A 189 13.48 3.16 6.17
C HIS A 189 13.83 1.69 6.26
N SER A 190 12.84 0.83 6.43
CA SER A 190 13.06 -0.60 6.63
C SER A 190 13.18 -1.30 5.28
N ASP A 191 14.05 -2.30 5.22
CA ASP A 191 14.04 -3.27 4.15
C ASP A 191 12.80 -4.16 4.33
N TYR A 192 11.77 -3.92 3.50
CA TYR A 192 10.54 -4.71 3.47
C TYR A 192 10.69 -5.92 2.55
N SER A 193 11.87 -6.58 2.58
CA SER A 193 12.22 -7.77 1.79
C SER A 193 11.18 -8.89 1.82
N GLY A 194 10.36 -9.00 2.88
CA GLY A 194 9.20 -9.90 2.94
C GLY A 194 8.14 -9.65 1.84
N PHE A 195 8.16 -8.48 1.21
CA PHE A 195 7.34 -8.09 0.07
C PHE A 195 8.10 -8.17 -1.27
N GLY A 196 9.31 -8.75 -1.29
CA GLY A 196 10.09 -9.01 -2.50
C GLY A 196 10.75 -7.78 -3.13
N LYS A 197 10.77 -6.63 -2.45
CA LYS A 197 11.46 -5.42 -2.91
C LYS A 197 12.27 -4.82 -1.76
N ALA A 198 13.58 -4.75 -1.95
CA ALA A 198 14.51 -4.20 -0.95
C ALA A 198 14.24 -2.72 -0.65
N GLU A 199 13.64 -2.00 -1.60
CA GLU A 199 13.44 -0.57 -1.51
C GLU A 199 12.15 -0.14 -2.21
N PHE A 200 11.30 0.61 -1.53
CA PHE A 200 10.02 1.11 -2.06
C PHE A 200 10.02 2.64 -2.13
N PRO A 201 10.58 3.24 -3.20
CA PRO A 201 10.42 4.66 -3.46
C PRO A 201 9.03 4.94 -4.04
N VAL A 202 8.29 5.85 -3.42
CA VAL A 202 7.11 6.46 -4.01
C VAL A 202 7.50 7.83 -4.52
N SER A 203 7.17 8.15 -5.77
CA SER A 203 7.27 9.50 -6.31
C SER A 203 5.98 9.85 -7.00
N LEU A 204 5.34 10.93 -6.55
CA LEU A 204 4.08 11.42 -7.08
C LEU A 204 4.27 12.88 -7.47
N LYS A 205 4.11 13.17 -8.76
CA LYS A 205 4.19 14.55 -9.22
C LYS A 205 2.99 15.34 -8.70
N MET A 206 3.23 16.58 -8.29
CA MET A 206 2.17 17.50 -7.81
C MET A 206 1.11 17.74 -8.88
N GLU A 207 1.48 17.78 -10.16
CA GLU A 207 0.54 17.90 -11.29
C GLU A 207 -0.45 16.73 -11.41
N ASP A 208 -0.12 15.57 -10.85
CA ASP A 208 -0.95 14.37 -10.85
C ASP A 208 -1.86 14.29 -9.62
N VAL A 209 -1.66 15.14 -8.61
CA VAL A 209 -2.50 15.22 -7.41
C VAL A 209 -3.77 15.96 -7.76
N ASP A 210 -4.91 15.29 -7.63
CA ASP A 210 -6.25 15.85 -7.86
C ASP A 210 -6.84 16.44 -6.57
N LYS A 211 -6.63 15.75 -5.45
CA LYS A 211 -7.21 16.15 -4.16
C LYS A 211 -6.28 15.83 -3.00
N VAL A 212 -6.12 16.80 -2.11
CA VAL A 212 -5.46 16.65 -0.80
C VAL A 212 -6.54 16.67 0.27
N GLN A 213 -6.60 15.65 1.13
CA GLN A 213 -7.57 15.57 2.21
C GLN A 213 -6.87 15.33 3.55
N ARG A 214 -7.24 16.13 4.54
CA ARG A 214 -6.91 15.90 5.95
C ARG A 214 -7.96 14.98 6.57
N LEU A 215 -7.52 13.93 7.24
CA LEU A 215 -8.37 13.01 7.98
C LEU A 215 -8.08 13.18 9.47
N ASP A 216 -8.66 14.23 10.06
CA ASP A 216 -8.38 14.70 11.43
C ASP A 216 -8.57 13.60 12.48
N ASP A 217 -9.63 12.81 12.38
CA ASP A 217 -9.94 11.72 13.32
C ASP A 217 -8.83 10.65 13.37
N SER A 218 -8.03 10.55 12.30
CA SER A 218 -7.00 9.52 12.15
C SER A 218 -5.58 10.09 12.08
N GLY A 219 -5.41 11.42 12.08
CA GLY A 219 -4.10 12.05 11.87
C GLY A 219 -3.44 11.68 10.54
N MET A 220 -4.24 11.50 9.48
CA MET A 220 -3.74 11.07 8.17
C MET A 220 -3.90 12.15 7.09
N ILE A 221 -2.94 12.20 6.18
CA ILE A 221 -3.03 12.95 4.93
C ILE A 221 -3.32 11.96 3.81
N LYS A 222 -4.42 12.16 3.10
CA LYS A 222 -4.77 11.38 1.91
C LYS A 222 -4.54 12.23 0.66
N LEU A 223 -3.70 11.73 -0.25
CA LEU A 223 -3.54 12.27 -1.59
C LEU A 223 -4.32 11.40 -2.57
N THR A 224 -5.19 12.00 -3.37
CA THR A 224 -5.88 11.32 -4.46
C THR A 224 -5.34 11.82 -5.77
N THR A 225 -4.89 10.93 -6.64
CA THR A 225 -4.38 11.29 -7.97
C THR A 225 -5.52 11.43 -8.97
N LYS A 226 -5.24 12.08 -10.11
CA LYS A 226 -6.16 12.16 -11.26
C LYS A 226 -6.61 10.79 -11.78
N LYS A 227 -5.80 9.75 -11.53
CA LYS A 227 -6.10 8.35 -11.87
C LYS A 227 -6.90 7.63 -10.77
N GLN A 228 -7.45 8.36 -9.80
CA GLN A 228 -8.21 7.82 -8.66
C GLN A 228 -7.40 6.87 -7.75
N VAL A 229 -6.06 6.97 -7.77
CA VAL A 229 -5.20 6.23 -6.83
C VAL A 229 -5.07 7.06 -5.56
N SER A 230 -5.26 6.42 -4.40
CA SER A 230 -5.13 7.08 -3.10
C SER A 230 -3.84 6.66 -2.38
N VAL A 231 -3.08 7.64 -1.89
CA VAL A 231 -1.87 7.45 -1.10
C VAL A 231 -2.09 8.09 0.26
N PHE A 232 -1.77 7.38 1.35
CA PHE A 232 -2.03 7.83 2.70
C PHE A 232 -0.74 7.96 3.49
N PHE A 233 -0.58 9.08 4.20
CA PHE A 233 0.53 9.31 5.12
C PHE A 233 0.00 9.52 6.54
N SER A 234 0.59 8.88 7.54
CA SER A 234 0.19 8.95 8.95
C SER A 234 1.40 9.08 9.87
N ASP A 235 1.14 9.20 11.18
CA ASP A 235 2.15 9.04 12.23
C ASP A 235 3.38 9.96 12.05
N PHE A 236 3.14 11.25 11.80
CA PHE A 236 4.19 12.26 11.63
C PHE A 236 4.95 12.46 12.94
N ALA A 237 6.28 12.34 12.92
CA ALA A 237 7.11 12.25 14.12
C ALA A 237 7.17 13.55 14.95
N VAL A 238 7.01 14.70 14.29
CA VAL A 238 7.09 16.03 14.94
C VAL A 238 5.73 16.69 14.79
N GLU A 239 5.12 17.13 15.89
CA GLU A 239 4.06 18.14 15.87
C GLU A 239 4.72 19.53 15.84
N PRO A 240 4.33 20.47 14.96
CA PRO A 240 3.14 20.49 14.10
C PRO A 240 3.35 19.95 12.67
N GLY A 241 4.27 19.01 12.48
CA GLY A 241 4.69 18.48 11.18
C GLY A 241 3.53 17.94 10.32
N PHE A 242 2.52 17.32 10.92
CA PHE A 242 1.29 16.91 10.21
C PHE A 242 0.58 18.12 9.55
N HIS A 243 0.32 19.16 10.34
CA HIS A 243 -0.35 20.38 9.88
C HIS A 243 0.46 21.11 8.83
N SER A 244 1.77 21.22 9.04
CA SER A 244 2.71 21.84 8.12
C SER A 244 2.79 21.08 6.80
N ALA A 245 2.92 19.76 6.83
CA ALA A 245 2.97 18.93 5.64
C ALA A 245 1.68 19.05 4.81
N HIS A 246 0.51 18.98 5.45
CA HIS A 246 -0.77 19.15 4.76
C HIS A 246 -0.87 20.52 4.08
N ALA A 247 -0.57 21.60 4.80
CA ALA A 247 -0.64 22.95 4.27
C ALA A 247 0.32 23.16 3.08
N LEU A 248 1.55 22.63 3.17
CA LEU A 248 2.52 22.71 2.07
C LEU A 248 2.05 21.91 0.85
N ILE A 249 1.59 20.67 1.02
CA ILE A 249 1.14 19.85 -0.11
C ILE A 249 -0.08 20.48 -0.79
N ASP A 250 -1.04 20.98 -0.01
CA ASP A 250 -2.23 21.65 -0.54
C ASP A 250 -1.84 22.89 -1.37
N ASN A 251 -0.97 23.75 -0.85
CA ASN A 251 -0.49 24.94 -1.56
C ASN A 251 0.31 24.59 -2.84
N LEU A 252 1.18 23.58 -2.77
CA LEU A 252 1.99 23.14 -3.91
C LEU A 252 1.12 22.50 -5.00
N SER A 253 0.09 21.74 -4.63
CA SER A 253 -0.82 21.08 -5.58
C SER A 253 -1.69 22.05 -6.39
N LYS A 254 -1.99 23.24 -5.82
CA LYS A 254 -2.77 24.29 -6.49
C LYS A 254 -1.96 25.10 -7.51
N GLY A 255 -0.65 24.89 -7.58
CA GLY A 255 0.24 25.67 -8.45
C GLY A 255 0.43 27.13 -8.01
N GLU A 256 -0.10 27.54 -6.85
CA GLU A 256 0.07 28.90 -6.30
C GLU A 256 1.50 29.17 -5.77
N GLY A 257 2.36 28.15 -5.80
CA GLY A 257 3.76 28.24 -5.40
C GLY A 257 4.73 28.68 -6.50
N ALA A 258 4.26 28.98 -7.72
CA ALA A 258 5.14 29.61 -8.70
C ALA A 258 5.56 30.98 -8.16
N PRO A 259 6.86 31.23 -7.89
CA PRO A 259 7.31 32.57 -7.52
C PRO A 259 6.77 33.52 -8.59
N PRO A 260 6.18 34.67 -8.21
CA PRO A 260 5.60 35.60 -9.16
C PRO A 260 6.65 35.84 -10.23
N SER A 261 6.38 35.32 -11.43
CA SER A 261 7.32 35.40 -12.55
C SER A 261 7.70 36.86 -12.66
N GLU A 262 8.95 37.18 -12.33
CA GLU A 262 9.42 38.56 -12.25
C GLU A 262 8.90 39.28 -13.49
N PRO A 263 8.20 40.42 -13.35
CA PRO A 263 7.64 41.12 -14.47
C PRO A 263 8.79 41.36 -15.43
N SER A 264 8.80 40.63 -16.55
CA SER A 264 9.85 40.70 -17.54
C SER A 264 9.98 42.17 -17.88
N ALA A 265 11.08 42.78 -17.44
CA ALA A 265 11.25 44.21 -17.53
C ALA A 265 11.07 44.58 -19.00
N THR A 266 9.90 45.14 -19.33
CA THR A 266 9.61 45.66 -20.64
C THR A 266 10.56 46.82 -20.81
N SER A 267 11.70 46.53 -21.41
CA SER A 267 12.70 47.49 -21.86
C SER A 267 12.01 48.47 -22.79
N SER A 268 11.44 49.54 -22.23
CA SER A 268 11.01 50.71 -22.98
C SER A 268 12.24 51.52 -23.40
N SER A 269 13.10 50.90 -24.20
CA SER A 269 14.06 51.61 -25.03
C SER A 269 13.31 52.22 -26.22
N GLY A 270 12.78 53.43 -26.03
CA GLY A 270 12.18 54.21 -27.11
C GLY A 270 12.12 55.67 -26.72
N LEU A 271 13.05 56.49 -27.22
CA LEU A 271 12.82 57.50 -28.29
C LEU A 271 12.00 58.71 -27.78
N LYS A 272 12.38 59.98 -27.96
CA LYS A 272 13.18 60.65 -29.00
C LYS A 272 13.60 62.04 -28.49
N SER A 273 14.61 62.56 -29.18
CA SER A 273 15.25 63.88 -29.20
C SER A 273 14.38 65.11 -28.93
#